data_AF-A0A4V1UY01-F1
#
_entry.id   AF-A0A4V1UY01-F1
#
_cell.length_a   1.000
_cell.length_b   1.000
_cell.length_c   1.000
_cell.angle_alpha   90.00
_cell.angle_beta   90.00
_cell.angle_gamma   90.00
#
_symmetry.space_group_name_H-M   'P 1'
#
loop_
_entity.id
_entity.type
_entity.pdbx_description
1 polymer ?
#
loop_
_entity_poly.entity_id
_entity_poly.type
_entity_poly.pdbx_seq_one_letter_code
_entity_poly.pdbx_strand_id
1 'polypeptide(L)'
;LIELLVVIAIIAILAAILFPVFGRARENARRSSCLSNMKQIGLGMMQYTQDYDEKFPAPGNTAFDCEFRNDDGSADKASWRQKIFPYIKSVQIFICPSNIAGGSNFPTDIGGAAGPAMGRSYLINANLNSVPAAAGVRGISLASIEESATRIAVVEGSYRDWAETQFNPGWTADLVDRGYAPHLGTMVSLYCDGHVKANRPGRTATPVNQWGTGSGDTACAAYTGANAINCPNPQPNPSAIMNAVDKRFN
;
A
#
# COMPACT_ATOMS: atom_id res chain seq x y z
N LEU A 1 41.41 -3.82 -41.02
CA LEU A 1 41.05 -2.73 -40.06
C LEU A 1 39.64 -2.22 -40.28
N ILE A 2 39.24 -1.84 -41.50
CA ILE A 2 37.87 -1.36 -41.78
C ILE A 2 36.78 -2.41 -41.49
N GLU A 3 37.07 -3.69 -41.73
CA GLU A 3 36.15 -4.81 -41.46
C GLU A 3 35.80 -4.93 -39.96
N LEU A 4 36.75 -4.66 -39.06
CA LEU A 4 36.50 -4.68 -37.62
C LEU A 4 35.70 -3.46 -37.14
N LEU A 5 35.87 -2.30 -37.79
CA LEU A 5 35.13 -1.08 -37.45
C LEU A 5 33.64 -1.21 -37.76
N VAL A 6 33.28 -1.84 -38.89
CA VAL A 6 31.88 -2.07 -39.26
C VAL A 6 31.19 -2.98 -38.25
N VAL A 7 31.85 -4.05 -37.79
CA VAL A 7 31.28 -4.98 -36.81
C VAL A 7 31.01 -4.29 -35.48
N ILE A 8 31.97 -3.52 -34.97
CA ILE A 8 31.80 -2.78 -33.72
C ILE A 8 30.69 -1.73 -33.85
N ALA A 9 30.59 -1.05 -34.99
CA ALA A 9 29.51 -0.10 -35.26
C ALA A 9 28.12 -0.76 -35.20
N ILE A 10 27.96 -1.95 -35.81
CA ILE A 10 26.69 -2.69 -35.77
C ILE A 10 26.37 -3.15 -34.34
N ILE A 11 27.33 -3.69 -33.60
CA ILE A 11 27.14 -4.10 -32.20
C ILE A 11 26.74 -2.90 -31.34
N ALA A 12 27.39 -1.74 -31.52
CA ALA A 12 27.05 -0.52 -30.80
C ALA A 12 25.61 -0.05 -31.07
N ILE A 13 25.15 -0.11 -32.32
CA ILE A 13 23.77 0.23 -32.69
C ILE A 13 22.77 -0.74 -32.04
N LEU A 14 23.02 -2.05 -32.13
CA LEU A 14 22.15 -3.07 -31.54
C LEU A 14 22.07 -2.93 -30.02
N ALA A 15 23.21 -2.74 -29.37
CA ALA A 15 23.30 -2.56 -27.92
C ALA A 15 22.57 -1.28 -27.47
N ALA A 16 22.71 -0.17 -28.22
CA ALA A 16 22.04 1.09 -27.93
C ALA A 16 20.51 0.97 -27.91
N ILE A 17 19.94 0.11 -28.76
CA ILE A 17 18.48 -0.15 -28.78
C ILE A 17 18.09 -1.19 -27.72
N LEU A 18 18.91 -2.23 -27.52
CA LEU A 18 18.57 -3.35 -26.65
C LEU A 18 18.55 -2.96 -25.16
N PHE A 19 19.49 -2.13 -24.70
CA PHE A 19 19.57 -1.74 -23.28
C PHE A 19 18.33 -1.02 -22.74
N PRO A 20 17.79 0.05 -23.38
CA PRO A 20 16.59 0.72 -22.88
C PRO A 20 15.35 -0.18 -22.92
N VAL A 21 15.24 -1.05 -23.94
CA VAL A 21 14.13 -2.01 -24.06
C VAL A 21 14.19 -3.05 -22.95
N PHE A 22 15.37 -3.60 -22.67
CA PHE A 22 15.57 -4.59 -21.62
C PHE A 22 15.23 -4.02 -20.23
N GLY A 23 15.60 -2.76 -19.96
CA GLY A 23 15.22 -2.07 -18.72
C GLY A 23 13.71 -2.01 -18.50
N ARG A 24 12.96 -1.58 -19.53
CA ARG A 24 11.48 -1.54 -19.47
C ARG A 24 10.87 -2.93 -19.33
N ALA A 25 11.38 -3.92 -20.05
CA ALA A 25 10.91 -5.31 -19.98
C ALA A 25 11.11 -5.90 -18.57
N ARG A 26 12.28 -5.68 -17.97
CA ARG A 26 12.58 -6.09 -16.59
C ARG A 26 11.63 -5.44 -15.59
N GLU A 27 11.34 -4.15 -15.76
CA GLU A 27 10.41 -3.45 -14.85
C GLU A 27 8.97 -3.92 -15.00
N ASN A 28 8.51 -4.23 -16.22
CA ASN A 28 7.21 -4.85 -16.45
C ASN A 28 7.10 -6.23 -15.77
N ALA A 29 8.17 -7.03 -15.79
CA ALA A 29 8.21 -8.30 -15.08
C ALA A 29 8.08 -8.09 -13.56
N ARG A 30 8.82 -7.12 -13.00
CA ARG A 30 8.72 -6.78 -11.56
C ARG A 30 7.34 -6.27 -11.16
N ARG A 31 6.71 -5.42 -11.99
CA ARG A 31 5.31 -4.98 -11.82
C ARG A 31 4.35 -6.17 -11.79
N SER A 32 4.54 -7.14 -12.68
CA SER A 32 3.72 -8.35 -12.74
C SER A 32 3.86 -9.20 -11.47
N SER A 33 5.09 -9.34 -10.96
CA SER A 33 5.35 -10.00 -9.68
C SER A 33 4.70 -9.25 -8.51
N CYS A 34 4.78 -7.92 -8.48
CA CYS A 34 4.12 -7.11 -7.46
C CYS A 34 2.59 -7.25 -7.50
N LEU A 35 1.98 -7.22 -8.70
CA LEU A 35 0.55 -7.48 -8.89
C LEU A 35 0.15 -8.86 -8.33
N SER A 36 0.96 -9.90 -8.56
CA SER A 36 0.72 -11.24 -8.03
C SER A 36 0.83 -11.29 -6.50
N ASN A 37 1.85 -10.65 -5.93
CA ASN A 37 2.03 -10.51 -4.49
C ASN A 37 0.83 -9.83 -3.84
N MET A 38 0.41 -8.69 -4.40
CA MET A 38 -0.75 -7.94 -3.92
C MET A 38 -2.06 -8.75 -4.06
N LYS A 39 -2.19 -9.58 -5.11
CA LYS A 39 -3.37 -10.45 -5.25
C LYS A 39 -3.41 -11.53 -4.17
N GLN A 40 -2.27 -12.11 -3.81
CA GLN A 40 -2.16 -13.06 -2.70
C GLN A 40 -2.46 -12.39 -1.35
N ILE A 41 -1.98 -11.16 -1.14
CA ILE A 41 -2.34 -10.35 0.02
C ILE A 41 -3.86 -10.13 0.07
N GLY A 42 -4.46 -9.73 -1.06
CA GLY A 42 -5.91 -9.54 -1.16
C GLY A 42 -6.71 -10.79 -0.84
N LEU A 43 -6.30 -11.95 -1.33
CA LEU A 43 -6.93 -13.23 -0.98
C LEU A 43 -6.83 -13.51 0.53
N GLY A 44 -5.66 -13.30 1.14
CA GLY A 44 -5.49 -13.45 2.59
C GLY A 44 -6.33 -12.47 3.41
N MET A 45 -6.47 -11.22 2.95
CA MET A 45 -7.37 -10.24 3.58
C MET A 45 -8.83 -10.67 3.46
N MET A 46 -9.29 -11.17 2.32
CA MET A 46 -10.66 -11.63 2.15
C MET A 46 -10.97 -12.87 2.99
N GLN A 47 -10.00 -13.78 3.17
CA GLN A 47 -10.13 -14.93 4.08
C GLN A 47 -10.20 -14.47 5.54
N TYR A 48 -9.33 -13.54 5.96
CA TYR A 48 -9.43 -12.90 7.27
C TYR A 48 -10.81 -12.26 7.47
N THR A 49 -11.29 -11.49 6.52
CA THR A 49 -12.60 -10.83 6.62
C THR A 49 -13.74 -11.83 6.80
N GLN A 50 -13.69 -13.00 6.18
CA GLN A 50 -14.69 -14.06 6.39
C GLN A 50 -14.67 -14.63 7.82
N ASP A 51 -13.50 -14.76 8.44
CA ASP A 51 -13.35 -15.34 9.78
C ASP A 51 -13.62 -14.33 10.91
N TYR A 52 -13.57 -13.03 10.63
CA TYR A 52 -13.62 -11.95 11.63
C TYR A 52 -14.81 -10.99 11.41
N ASP A 53 -16.04 -11.52 11.39
CA ASP A 53 -17.31 -10.77 11.28
C ASP A 53 -17.38 -9.79 10.09
N GLU A 54 -16.85 -10.20 8.94
CA GLU A 54 -16.79 -9.35 7.74
C GLU A 54 -16.00 -8.04 7.96
N LYS A 55 -15.05 -8.01 8.90
CA LYS A 55 -14.20 -6.84 9.15
C LYS A 55 -12.84 -6.98 8.47
N PHE A 56 -12.30 -5.85 8.01
CA PHE A 56 -10.91 -5.79 7.57
C PHE A 56 -9.95 -5.97 8.74
N PRO A 57 -8.71 -6.43 8.52
CA PRO A 57 -7.69 -6.32 9.54
C PRO A 57 -7.46 -4.84 9.81
N ALA A 58 -7.60 -4.42 11.07
CA ALA A 58 -7.21 -3.07 11.46
C ALA A 58 -5.73 -2.85 11.09
N PRO A 59 -5.33 -1.64 10.65
CA PRO A 59 -3.94 -1.34 10.30
C PRO A 59 -2.89 -1.73 11.34
N GLY A 60 -3.28 -1.73 12.62
CA GLY A 60 -2.45 -2.16 13.75
C GLY A 60 -1.72 -1.01 14.44
N ASN A 61 -1.24 -1.26 15.66
CA ASN A 61 -0.61 -0.28 16.54
C ASN A 61 0.89 -0.18 16.29
N THR A 62 1.35 0.84 15.57
CA THR A 62 2.78 1.21 15.60
C THR A 62 3.08 2.70 15.57
N ALA A 63 2.11 3.61 15.54
CA ALA A 63 2.41 5.05 15.36
C ALA A 63 2.20 5.93 16.60
N PHE A 64 1.45 5.49 17.60
CA PHE A 64 0.71 6.44 18.44
C PHE A 64 1.01 6.41 19.93
N ASP A 65 1.96 5.58 20.41
CA ASP A 65 2.29 5.47 21.84
C ASP A 65 1.05 5.21 22.74
N CYS A 66 -0.04 4.76 22.12
CA CYS A 66 -1.30 4.44 22.76
C CYS A 66 -1.52 2.93 22.63
N GLU A 67 -1.72 2.25 23.75
CA GLU A 67 -2.05 0.84 23.76
C GLU A 67 -3.50 0.65 23.29
N PHE A 68 -3.70 0.49 21.98
CA PHE A 68 -4.99 0.05 21.46
C PHE A 68 -5.28 -1.35 21.99
N ARG A 69 -6.50 -1.56 22.50
CA ARG A 69 -6.89 -2.82 23.13
C ARG A 69 -7.73 -3.68 22.17
N ASN A 70 -7.58 -4.99 22.22
CA ASN A 70 -8.52 -5.96 21.65
C ASN A 70 -9.84 -5.91 22.44
N ASP A 71 -10.87 -6.62 21.96
CA ASP A 71 -12.19 -6.71 22.61
C ASP A 71 -12.14 -7.30 24.02
N ASP A 72 -11.10 -8.08 24.32
CA ASP A 72 -10.81 -8.64 25.64
C ASP A 72 -9.97 -7.71 26.55
N GLY A 73 -9.63 -6.51 26.08
CA GLY A 73 -8.79 -5.56 26.81
C GLY A 73 -7.29 -5.88 26.76
N SER A 74 -6.81 -6.85 25.98
CA SER A 74 -5.37 -7.04 25.76
C SER A 74 -4.82 -6.03 24.75
N ALA A 75 -3.53 -5.69 24.75
CA ALA A 75 -3.00 -4.73 23.76
C ALA A 75 -2.94 -5.38 22.36
N ASP A 76 -3.59 -4.78 21.36
CA ASP A 76 -3.48 -5.16 19.95
C ASP A 76 -2.21 -4.58 19.35
N LYS A 77 -1.15 -5.38 19.40
CA LYS A 77 0.19 -5.01 18.93
C LYS A 77 0.55 -5.69 17.60
N ALA A 78 -0.40 -6.43 17.00
CA ALA A 78 -0.18 -7.13 15.75
C ALA A 78 -0.44 -6.20 14.55
N SER A 79 0.53 -6.12 13.65
CA SER A 79 0.34 -5.46 12.35
C SER A 79 -0.71 -6.20 11.53
N TRP A 80 -1.39 -5.48 10.62
CA TRP A 80 -2.35 -6.09 9.68
C TRP A 80 -1.74 -7.28 8.90
N ARG A 81 -0.43 -7.24 8.62
CA ARG A 81 0.31 -8.33 7.95
C ARG A 81 0.38 -9.59 8.81
N GLN A 82 0.62 -9.43 10.12
CA GLN A 82 0.62 -10.56 11.08
C GLN A 82 -0.78 -11.16 11.20
N LYS A 83 -1.83 -10.32 11.14
CA LYS A 83 -3.23 -10.78 11.20
C LYS A 83 -3.61 -11.65 9.99
N ILE A 84 -3.12 -11.31 8.80
CA ILE A 84 -3.40 -12.10 7.59
C ILE A 84 -2.37 -13.21 7.31
N PHE A 85 -1.25 -13.24 8.06
CA PHE A 85 -0.19 -14.21 7.84
C PHE A 85 -0.63 -15.68 7.93
N PRO A 86 -1.54 -16.10 8.85
CA PRO A 86 -2.03 -17.49 8.91
C PRO A 86 -2.66 -18.01 7.60
N TYR A 87 -3.21 -17.11 6.79
CA TYR A 87 -3.87 -17.40 5.51
C TYR A 87 -2.89 -17.50 4.35
N ILE A 88 -1.79 -16.74 4.41
CA ILE A 88 -0.82 -16.60 3.32
C ILE A 88 0.38 -17.52 3.52
N LYS A 89 0.87 -17.63 4.76
CA LYS A 89 2.04 -18.44 5.19
C LYS A 89 3.34 -18.17 4.43
N SER A 90 3.45 -17.03 3.76
CA SER A 90 4.65 -16.60 3.03
C SER A 90 4.97 -15.15 3.35
N VAL A 91 6.15 -14.88 3.90
CA VAL A 91 6.60 -13.51 4.21
C VAL A 91 7.18 -12.79 3.01
N GLN A 92 7.64 -13.55 2.00
CA GLN A 92 8.31 -13.01 0.81
C GLN A 92 7.37 -12.15 -0.04
N ILE A 93 6.06 -12.43 0.01
CA ILE A 93 5.09 -11.69 -0.78
C ILE A 93 4.89 -10.25 -0.30
N PHE A 94 5.34 -9.90 0.92
CA PHE A 94 5.27 -8.52 1.45
C PHE A 94 6.39 -7.61 0.93
N ILE A 95 7.19 -8.09 -0.02
CA ILE A 95 8.26 -7.35 -0.68
C ILE A 95 7.87 -7.14 -2.15
N CYS A 96 7.92 -5.89 -2.61
CA CYS A 96 7.86 -5.55 -4.02
C CYS A 96 9.28 -5.68 -4.60
N PRO A 97 9.48 -6.42 -5.72
CA PRO A 97 10.81 -6.61 -6.31
C PRO A 97 11.49 -5.34 -6.81
N SER A 98 10.71 -4.28 -7.09
CA SER A 98 11.27 -2.99 -7.46
C SER A 98 11.66 -2.18 -6.20
N ASN A 99 11.19 -2.56 -5.01
CA ASN A 99 11.29 -1.73 -3.80
C ASN A 99 12.60 -2.02 -3.08
N ILE A 100 13.61 -1.26 -3.45
CA ILE A 100 14.97 -1.36 -2.91
C ILE A 100 15.09 -0.98 -1.43
N ALA A 101 14.07 -0.32 -0.85
CA ALA A 101 14.03 0.06 0.56
C ALA A 101 13.31 -0.98 1.45
N GLY A 102 12.52 -1.88 0.86
CA GLY A 102 11.65 -2.84 1.57
C GLY A 102 12.35 -4.10 2.10
N GLY A 103 13.66 -4.24 1.92
CA GLY A 103 14.44 -5.43 2.30
C GLY A 103 14.81 -5.54 3.78
N SER A 104 14.54 -4.52 4.59
CA SER A 104 14.73 -4.61 6.04
C SER A 104 13.53 -5.32 6.68
N ASN A 105 13.66 -6.63 6.87
CA ASN A 105 12.75 -7.44 7.67
C ASN A 105 12.55 -6.79 9.05
N PHE A 106 11.31 -6.45 9.41
CA PHE A 106 11.02 -5.88 10.73
C PHE A 106 11.01 -6.98 11.79
N PRO A 107 11.80 -6.90 12.88
CA PRO A 107 11.76 -7.87 13.96
C PRO A 107 10.38 -7.96 14.64
N THR A 108 10.19 -9.12 15.25
CA THR A 108 8.96 -9.79 15.67
C THR A 108 8.36 -9.31 17.00
N ASP A 109 8.97 -8.30 17.62
CA ASP A 109 8.99 -8.20 19.09
C ASP A 109 8.80 -6.79 19.65
N ILE A 110 8.21 -5.87 18.89
CA ILE A 110 7.66 -4.65 19.52
C ILE A 110 6.30 -5.00 20.12
N GLY A 111 6.36 -5.59 21.32
CA GLY A 111 5.24 -5.68 22.24
C GLY A 111 4.55 -7.05 22.38
N GLY A 112 5.20 -8.15 21.98
CA GLY A 112 4.93 -9.48 22.57
C GLY A 112 4.20 -10.51 21.69
N ALA A 113 3.79 -10.19 20.46
CA ALA A 113 3.24 -11.19 19.54
C ALA A 113 4.35 -11.75 18.62
N ALA A 114 4.93 -12.89 18.99
CA ALA A 114 5.93 -13.58 18.18
C ALA A 114 5.34 -13.95 16.80
N GLY A 115 5.71 -13.20 15.75
CA GLY A 115 5.31 -13.46 14.38
C GLY A 115 6.45 -13.13 13.43
N PRO A 116 6.56 -13.78 12.25
CA PRO A 116 7.76 -13.69 11.43
C PRO A 116 7.99 -12.27 10.89
N ALA A 117 9.26 -11.91 10.73
CA ALA A 117 9.62 -10.63 10.17
C ALA A 117 9.15 -10.54 8.69
N MET A 118 8.51 -9.43 8.34
CA MET A 118 7.88 -9.24 7.02
C MET A 118 8.38 -7.97 6.33
N GLY A 119 8.38 -8.00 5.00
CA GLY A 119 8.68 -6.86 4.15
C GLY A 119 7.67 -5.71 4.31
N ARG A 120 8.07 -4.52 3.86
CA ARG A 120 7.33 -3.27 4.09
C ARG A 120 6.88 -2.58 2.81
N SER A 121 6.82 -3.33 1.71
CA SER A 121 6.53 -2.73 0.42
C SER A 121 5.06 -2.37 0.22
N TYR A 122 4.20 -2.67 1.19
CA TYR A 122 2.77 -2.46 1.12
C TYR A 122 2.24 -1.79 2.39
N LEU A 123 1.39 -0.79 2.20
CA LEU A 123 0.78 0.06 3.21
C LEU A 123 -0.74 -0.08 3.14
N ILE A 124 -1.40 -0.36 4.27
CA ILE A 124 -2.86 -0.48 4.35
C ILE A 124 -3.50 0.90 4.52
N ASN A 125 -4.68 1.15 3.97
CA ASN A 125 -5.37 2.43 4.15
C ASN A 125 -5.73 2.64 5.63
N ALA A 126 -5.32 3.79 6.19
CA ALA A 126 -5.57 4.15 7.59
C ALA A 126 -7.07 4.32 7.90
N ASN A 127 -7.88 4.61 6.89
CA ASN A 127 -9.34 4.73 7.00
C ASN A 127 -10.05 3.36 7.11
N LEU A 128 -9.32 2.22 7.02
CA LEU A 128 -9.87 0.88 7.29
C LEU A 128 -9.97 0.55 8.79
N ASN A 129 -10.20 1.57 9.62
CA ASN A 129 -10.44 1.37 11.05
C ASN A 129 -11.59 2.22 11.57
N SER A 130 -12.17 1.78 12.70
CA SER A 130 -13.14 2.55 13.48
C SER A 130 -12.51 2.92 14.81
N VAL A 131 -12.51 4.21 15.15
CA VAL A 131 -12.06 4.73 16.45
C VAL A 131 -13.29 5.02 17.31
N PRO A 132 -13.31 4.53 18.55
CA PRO A 132 -13.21 5.45 19.69
C PRO A 132 -11.96 5.12 20.50
N ALA A 133 -11.16 6.14 20.83
CA ALA A 133 -9.84 6.02 21.47
C ALA A 133 -9.82 5.26 22.82
N ALA A 134 -10.99 4.94 23.39
CA ALA A 134 -11.16 4.24 24.66
C ALA A 134 -11.43 2.72 24.55
N ALA A 135 -11.77 2.18 23.37
CA ALA A 135 -12.29 0.80 23.23
C ALA A 135 -11.47 -0.13 22.32
N GLY A 136 -10.34 0.35 21.77
CA GLY A 136 -9.56 -0.40 20.79
C GLY A 136 -9.83 0.00 19.35
N VAL A 137 -8.82 -0.20 18.49
CA VAL A 137 -8.95 0.05 17.05
C VAL A 137 -9.44 -1.22 16.38
N ARG A 138 -10.67 -1.18 15.88
CA ARG A 138 -11.27 -2.28 15.13
C ARG A 138 -11.19 -1.99 13.64
N GLY A 139 -11.07 -3.02 12.83
CA GLY A 139 -11.27 -2.88 11.40
C GLY A 139 -12.73 -2.56 11.09
N ILE A 140 -12.97 -1.83 10.02
CA ILE A 140 -14.33 -1.55 9.56
C ILE A 140 -14.93 -2.78 8.87
N SER A 141 -16.25 -2.88 8.90
CA SER A 141 -16.98 -3.92 8.18
C SER A 141 -16.92 -3.66 6.68
N LEU A 142 -16.76 -4.71 5.88
CA LEU A 142 -16.90 -4.65 4.42
C LEU A 142 -18.25 -4.07 4.00
N ALA A 143 -19.31 -4.35 4.76
CA ALA A 143 -20.65 -3.82 4.50
C ALA A 143 -20.76 -2.29 4.71
N SER A 144 -19.87 -1.69 5.50
CA SER A 144 -19.85 -0.24 5.68
C SER A 144 -19.07 0.48 4.58
N ILE A 145 -18.45 -0.23 3.63
CA ILE A 145 -17.68 0.38 2.54
C ILE A 145 -18.59 0.58 1.33
N GLU A 146 -18.82 1.83 0.99
CA GLU A 146 -19.52 2.21 -0.24
C GLU A 146 -18.59 2.04 -1.44
N GLU A 147 -19.08 1.34 -2.47
CA GLU A 147 -18.32 1.05 -3.69
C GLU A 147 -16.96 0.40 -3.40
N SER A 148 -16.93 -0.77 -2.77
CA SER A 148 -15.69 -1.48 -2.41
C SER A 148 -14.67 -1.66 -3.56
N ALA A 149 -15.15 -1.69 -4.82
CA ALA A 149 -14.33 -1.73 -6.02
C ALA A 149 -13.67 -0.38 -6.41
N THR A 150 -13.97 0.72 -5.73
CA THR A 150 -13.34 2.03 -5.96
C THR A 150 -12.47 2.48 -4.80
N ARG A 151 -12.55 1.81 -3.64
CA ARG A 151 -11.80 2.13 -2.42
C ARG A 151 -10.51 1.31 -2.32
N ILE A 152 -9.37 1.99 -2.17
CA ILE A 152 -8.07 1.34 -1.99
C ILE A 152 -7.95 0.84 -0.56
N ALA A 153 -7.67 -0.45 -0.41
CA ALA A 153 -7.38 -1.10 0.85
C ALA A 153 -5.88 -1.13 1.14
N VAL A 154 -5.04 -1.45 0.16
CA VAL A 154 -3.58 -1.52 0.33
C VAL A 154 -2.91 -0.93 -0.91
N VAL A 155 -1.81 -0.21 -0.73
CA VAL A 155 -1.00 0.35 -1.81
C VAL A 155 0.46 0.00 -1.60
N GLU A 156 1.24 -0.04 -2.67
CA GLU A 156 2.69 -0.02 -2.54
C GLU A 156 3.22 1.24 -1.85
N GLY A 157 4.28 1.08 -1.06
CA GLY A 157 4.98 2.19 -0.39
C GLY A 157 6.46 1.88 -0.12
N SER A 158 7.27 2.92 0.13
CA SER A 158 8.74 2.83 0.13
C SER A 158 9.45 3.05 1.47
N TYR A 159 8.76 2.94 2.61
CA TYR A 159 9.27 3.48 3.88
C TYR A 159 10.23 2.56 4.68
N ARG A 160 11.09 3.19 5.50
CA ARG A 160 12.22 2.57 6.24
C ARG A 160 12.02 2.48 7.77
N ASP A 161 10.99 3.08 8.35
CA ASP A 161 10.77 3.08 9.82
C ASP A 161 9.41 2.49 10.26
N TRP A 162 9.24 2.28 11.57
CA TRP A 162 8.20 1.45 12.20
C TRP A 162 6.80 2.07 12.21
N ALA A 163 6.74 3.39 12.12
CA ALA A 163 5.58 4.14 12.58
C ALA A 163 4.33 3.91 11.74
N GLU A 164 4.42 3.54 10.46
CA GLU A 164 3.21 3.48 9.64
C GLU A 164 3.23 2.35 8.63
N THR A 165 2.68 1.21 9.06
CA THR A 165 2.18 0.16 8.16
C THR A 165 0.95 0.63 7.35
N GLN A 166 0.51 1.87 7.59
CA GLN A 166 -0.69 2.48 7.08
C GLN A 166 -0.41 3.65 6.12
N PHE A 167 -1.40 3.95 5.28
CA PHE A 167 -1.45 5.05 4.35
C PHE A 167 -2.56 6.00 4.82
N ASN A 168 -2.20 7.17 5.34
CA ASN A 168 -3.17 8.19 5.75
C ASN A 168 -3.25 9.29 4.67
N PRO A 169 -4.37 9.43 3.94
CA PRO A 169 -4.50 10.41 2.86
C PRO A 169 -4.63 11.84 3.40
N GLY A 170 -3.58 12.39 4.00
CA GLY A 170 -3.52 13.82 4.37
C GLY A 170 -2.47 14.15 5.43
N TRP A 171 -2.10 13.21 6.28
CA TRP A 171 -1.32 13.52 7.49
C TRP A 171 0.20 13.46 7.32
N THR A 172 0.78 14.05 6.26
CA THR A 172 2.15 14.64 6.24
C THR A 172 2.72 14.79 4.82
N ALA A 173 3.71 15.68 4.69
CA ALA A 173 4.62 15.79 3.54
C ALA A 173 5.36 14.47 3.19
N ASP A 174 5.32 13.49 4.08
CA ASP A 174 5.93 12.16 4.00
C ASP A 174 5.40 11.31 2.83
N LEU A 175 4.24 11.66 2.28
CA LEU A 175 3.57 10.85 1.25
C LEU A 175 4.19 11.03 -0.15
N VAL A 176 4.84 12.17 -0.42
CA VAL A 176 5.75 12.33 -1.57
C VAL A 176 6.98 11.44 -1.42
N ASP A 177 7.45 11.28 -0.18
CA ASP A 177 8.63 10.49 0.16
C ASP A 177 8.37 8.99 0.20
N ARG A 178 7.14 8.59 0.57
CA ARG A 178 6.66 7.20 0.75
C ARG A 178 5.91 6.61 -0.42
N GLY A 179 5.29 7.45 -1.25
CA GLY A 179 4.61 7.05 -2.46
C GLY A 179 5.57 6.31 -3.39
N TYR A 180 5.14 5.14 -3.85
CA TYR A 180 6.00 4.23 -4.59
C TYR A 180 5.42 3.95 -5.97
N ALA A 181 6.02 4.53 -7.00
CA ALA A 181 5.58 4.36 -8.40
C ALA A 181 6.70 4.03 -9.42
N PRO A 182 7.72 3.19 -9.11
CA PRO A 182 8.78 2.89 -10.07
C PRO A 182 8.37 1.88 -11.14
N HIS A 183 7.17 1.31 -11.07
CA HIS A 183 6.59 0.45 -12.10
C HIS A 183 6.17 1.24 -13.35
N LEU A 184 7.13 1.95 -13.96
CA LEU A 184 6.94 2.86 -15.10
C LEU A 184 5.96 4.00 -14.79
N GLY A 185 6.11 4.61 -13.60
CA GLY A 185 5.24 5.71 -13.15
C GLY A 185 3.85 5.26 -12.70
N THR A 186 3.69 3.98 -12.36
CA THR A 186 2.44 3.44 -11.78
C THR A 186 2.69 2.81 -10.43
N MET A 187 1.67 2.82 -9.59
CA MET A 187 1.63 2.11 -8.32
C MET A 187 0.62 0.97 -8.41
N VAL A 188 0.90 -0.14 -7.74
CA VAL A 188 0.00 -1.27 -7.56
C VAL A 188 -0.85 -1.02 -6.31
N SER A 189 -2.16 -1.18 -6.47
CA SER A 189 -3.13 -1.00 -5.40
C SER A 189 -4.08 -2.19 -5.34
N LEU A 190 -4.36 -2.65 -4.13
CA LEU A 190 -5.43 -3.57 -3.78
C LEU A 190 -6.65 -2.76 -3.37
N TYR A 191 -7.81 -3.12 -3.89
CA TYR A 191 -9.09 -2.52 -3.55
C TYR A 191 -9.83 -3.35 -2.50
N CYS A 192 -10.83 -2.75 -1.86
CA CYS A 192 -11.57 -3.38 -0.76
C CYS A 192 -12.38 -4.61 -1.20
N ASP A 193 -12.69 -4.76 -2.48
CA ASP A 193 -13.28 -5.99 -3.04
C ASP A 193 -12.25 -7.10 -3.35
N GLY A 194 -10.96 -6.85 -3.12
CA GLY A 194 -9.88 -7.80 -3.37
C GLY A 194 -9.33 -7.81 -4.81
N HIS A 195 -9.79 -6.92 -5.70
CA HIS A 195 -9.15 -6.77 -7.01
C HIS A 195 -7.89 -5.89 -6.90
N VAL A 196 -6.96 -6.10 -7.83
CA VAL A 196 -5.68 -5.39 -7.85
C VAL A 196 -5.55 -4.67 -9.18
N LYS A 197 -5.09 -3.43 -9.13
CA LYS A 197 -4.88 -2.62 -10.32
C LYS A 197 -3.60 -1.81 -10.17
N ALA A 198 -2.93 -1.58 -11.29
CA ALA A 198 -1.79 -0.68 -11.32
C ALA A 198 -2.15 0.60 -12.08
N ASN A 199 -2.15 1.73 -11.38
CA ASN A 199 -2.61 3.03 -11.87
C ASN A 199 -1.55 4.10 -11.63
N ARG A 200 -1.64 5.20 -12.36
CA ARG A 200 -0.91 6.41 -11.99
C ARG A 200 -1.44 6.95 -10.66
N PRO A 201 -0.57 7.29 -9.69
CA PRO A 201 -0.94 7.97 -8.45
C PRO A 201 -2.08 9.01 -8.61
N GLY A 202 -1.96 9.98 -9.52
CA GLY A 202 -2.95 11.06 -9.69
C GLY A 202 -4.36 10.60 -10.04
N ARG A 203 -4.50 9.41 -10.66
CA ARG A 203 -5.78 8.79 -11.01
C ARG A 203 -6.50 8.16 -9.83
N THR A 204 -5.85 8.07 -8.67
CA THR A 204 -6.45 7.54 -7.44
C THR A 204 -7.01 8.64 -6.54
N ALA A 205 -6.69 9.91 -6.84
CA ALA A 205 -7.25 11.07 -6.15
C ALA A 205 -8.27 11.85 -7.00
N THR A 206 -8.15 11.82 -8.33
CA THR A 206 -9.02 12.55 -9.26
C THR A 206 -9.47 11.68 -10.45
N PRO A 207 -10.71 11.82 -10.95
CA PRO A 207 -11.79 12.71 -10.47
C PRO A 207 -12.53 12.19 -9.23
N VAL A 208 -12.28 10.95 -8.79
CA VAL A 208 -12.89 10.36 -7.60
C VAL A 208 -11.78 10.03 -6.60
N ASN A 209 -11.99 10.38 -5.33
CA ASN A 209 -11.08 10.03 -4.26
C ASN A 209 -11.25 8.55 -3.86
N GLN A 210 -10.20 7.75 -4.06
CA GLN A 210 -10.20 6.32 -3.75
C GLN A 210 -9.72 6.01 -2.33
N TRP A 211 -9.34 7.03 -1.54
CA TRP A 211 -8.64 6.87 -0.27
C TRP A 211 -9.49 7.17 0.98
N GLY A 212 -10.57 7.93 0.81
CA GLY A 212 -11.39 8.43 1.93
C GLY A 212 -10.88 9.75 2.50
N THR A 213 -11.27 10.06 3.75
CA THR A 213 -10.97 11.33 4.42
C THR A 213 -9.50 11.54 4.73
N GLY A 214 -9.06 12.80 4.62
CA GLY A 214 -7.74 13.26 5.03
C GLY A 214 -7.71 14.25 6.20
N SER A 215 -6.51 14.63 6.67
CA SER A 215 -6.37 15.82 7.54
C SER A 215 -6.77 17.09 6.79
N GLY A 216 -7.37 18.03 7.53
CA GLY A 216 -7.78 19.33 6.96
C GLY A 216 -8.91 19.22 5.94
N ASP A 217 -9.53 18.04 5.86
CA ASP A 217 -10.62 17.73 4.94
C ASP A 217 -11.96 18.25 5.46
N THR A 218 -12.21 19.55 5.26
CA THR A 218 -13.48 20.16 5.67
C THR A 218 -14.65 19.67 4.82
N ALA A 219 -14.40 19.26 3.58
CA ALA A 219 -15.44 18.81 2.65
C ALA A 219 -15.89 17.36 2.92
N CYS A 220 -15.07 16.56 3.60
CA CYS A 220 -15.42 15.24 4.11
C CYS A 220 -15.60 15.21 5.63
N ALA A 221 -15.78 16.36 6.28
CA ALA A 221 -15.94 16.43 7.74
C ALA A 221 -17.12 15.58 8.28
N ALA A 222 -18.11 15.26 7.44
CA ALA A 222 -19.22 14.37 7.76
C ALA A 222 -18.84 12.87 7.76
N TYR A 223 -17.73 12.49 7.15
CA TYR A 223 -17.24 11.11 7.07
C TYR A 223 -16.23 10.88 8.18
N THR A 224 -16.67 10.24 9.26
CA THR A 224 -15.83 9.99 10.45
C THR A 224 -15.93 8.54 10.89
N GLY A 225 -14.94 8.09 11.68
CA GLY A 225 -14.90 6.72 12.19
C GLY A 225 -15.00 5.70 11.06
N ALA A 226 -15.91 4.74 11.18
CA ALA A 226 -16.09 3.69 10.18
C ALA A 226 -16.54 4.19 8.79
N ASN A 227 -17.05 5.41 8.69
CA ASN A 227 -17.48 6.02 7.43
C ASN A 227 -16.35 6.81 6.74
N ALA A 228 -15.19 6.96 7.37
CA ALA A 228 -14.08 7.78 6.87
C ALA A 228 -13.61 7.38 5.45
N ILE A 229 -13.60 6.08 5.16
CA ILE A 229 -13.16 5.57 3.85
C ILE A 229 -14.10 5.96 2.71
N ASN A 230 -15.36 6.28 3.00
CA ASN A 230 -16.42 6.48 2.01
C ASN A 230 -16.45 7.89 1.42
N CYS A 231 -15.63 8.83 1.88
CA CYS A 231 -15.68 10.16 1.27
C CYS A 231 -15.27 10.11 -0.22
N PRO A 232 -16.14 10.53 -1.16
CA PRO A 232 -15.83 10.46 -2.59
C PRO A 232 -15.12 11.71 -3.10
N ASN A 233 -15.03 12.77 -2.27
CA ASN A 233 -14.62 14.09 -2.73
C ASN A 233 -13.13 14.12 -3.14
N PRO A 234 -12.79 14.40 -4.42
CA PRO A 234 -11.42 14.61 -4.87
C PRO A 234 -10.83 15.86 -4.19
N GLN A 235 -10.07 15.61 -3.13
CA GLN A 235 -9.49 16.64 -2.30
C GLN A 235 -8.32 17.35 -3.00
N PRO A 236 -8.11 18.67 -2.79
CA PRO A 236 -6.92 19.35 -3.29
C PRO A 236 -5.62 18.78 -2.70
N ASN A 237 -5.63 18.32 -1.44
CA ASN A 237 -4.44 17.79 -0.76
C ASN A 237 -4.02 16.39 -1.27
N PRO A 238 -4.82 15.32 -1.14
CA PRO A 238 -4.58 14.04 -1.81
C PRO A 238 -4.26 14.15 -3.30
N SER A 239 -4.94 15.04 -4.04
CA SER A 239 -4.64 15.27 -5.45
C SER A 239 -3.27 15.89 -5.66
N ALA A 240 -2.90 16.92 -4.88
CA ALA A 240 -1.58 17.54 -4.94
C ALA A 240 -0.47 16.54 -4.58
N ILE A 241 -0.70 15.73 -3.55
CA ILE A 241 0.22 14.68 -3.11
C ILE A 241 0.41 13.63 -4.20
N MET A 242 -0.68 13.07 -4.74
CA MET A 242 -0.60 12.05 -5.78
C MET A 242 0.01 12.59 -7.07
N ASN A 243 -0.29 13.83 -7.44
CA ASN A 243 0.36 14.51 -8.56
C ASN A 243 1.85 14.77 -8.29
N ALA A 244 2.25 15.02 -7.05
CA ALA A 244 3.66 15.15 -6.68
C ALA A 244 4.39 13.79 -6.76
N VAL A 245 3.74 12.68 -6.38
CA VAL A 245 4.27 11.33 -6.61
C VAL A 245 4.43 11.05 -8.11
N ASP A 246 3.41 11.37 -8.92
CA ASP A 246 3.49 11.25 -10.39
C ASP A 246 4.67 12.06 -10.97
N LYS A 247 4.91 13.28 -10.47
CA LYS A 247 6.02 14.14 -10.91
C LYS A 247 7.38 13.62 -10.48
N ARG A 248 7.48 12.93 -9.34
CA ARG A 248 8.74 12.37 -8.83
C ARG A 248 9.27 11.22 -9.70
N PHE A 249 8.37 10.48 -10.37
CA PHE A 249 8.70 9.25 -11.10
C PHE A 249 8.47 9.32 -12.62
N ASN A 250 8.10 10.47 -13.17
CA ASN A 250 8.09 10.77 -14.61
C ASN A 250 9.35 11.53 -15.02
#